data_AF-A0A198A817-F1
#
_entry.id   AF-A0A198A817-F1
#
_cell.length_a   1.000
_cell.length_b   1.000
_cell.length_c   1.000
_cell.angle_alpha   90.00
_cell.angle_beta   90.00
_cell.angle_gamma   90.00
#
_symmetry.space_group_name_H-M   'P 1'
#
loop_
_entity.id
_entity.type
_entity.pdbx_description
1 polymer ?
#
loop_
_entity_poly.entity_id
_entity_poly.type
_entity_poly.pdbx_seq_one_letter_code
_entity_poly.pdbx_strand_id
1 'polypeptide(L)'
;MKFGKQMVEEFKRYRLSSGTRIFTGMVEIISAVIIIVGIWVDPYALVGGILIAVTMVVAVLIHLVRVNDPAAKAMMPFILLILALVVISLNWNTL
;
A
#
# COMPACT_ATOMS: atom_id res chain seq x y z
N MET A 1 19.32 11.89 -9.46
CA MET A 1 18.09 11.69 -8.67
C MET A 1 18.14 10.33 -7.99
N LYS A 2 18.07 10.26 -6.65
CA LYS A 2 18.27 9.02 -5.86
C LYS A 2 17.02 8.15 -5.71
N PHE A 3 15.81 8.70 -5.91
CA PHE A 3 14.55 8.02 -5.59
C PHE A 3 14.20 6.81 -6.49
N GLY A 4 14.45 6.90 -7.81
CA GLY A 4 14.08 5.82 -8.73
C GLY A 4 14.99 4.59 -8.68
N LYS A 5 16.31 4.79 -8.46
CA LYS A 5 17.29 3.70 -8.46
C LYS A 5 17.11 2.79 -7.24
N GLN A 6 16.89 3.37 -6.07
CA GLN A 6 16.68 2.62 -4.83
C GLN A 6 15.48 1.69 -4.94
N MET A 7 14.32 2.16 -5.43
CA MET A 7 13.13 1.32 -5.55
C MET A 7 13.31 0.18 -6.56
N VAL A 8 14.09 0.38 -7.63
CA VAL A 8 14.43 -0.69 -8.58
C VAL A 8 15.31 -1.76 -7.91
N GLU A 9 16.27 -1.35 -7.09
CA GLU A 9 17.14 -2.26 -6.33
C GLU A 9 16.38 -3.03 -5.24
N GLU A 10 15.46 -2.36 -4.53
CA GLU A 10 14.55 -2.97 -3.55
C GLU A 10 13.71 -4.07 -4.19
N PHE A 11 13.05 -3.79 -5.33
CA PHE A 11 12.23 -4.80 -6.02
C PHE A 11 13.05 -5.97 -6.57
N LYS A 12 14.29 -5.72 -7.02
CA LYS A 12 15.23 -6.80 -7.35
C LYS A 12 15.53 -7.66 -6.12
N ARG A 13 15.77 -7.06 -4.94
CA ARG A 13 15.95 -7.79 -3.68
C ARG A 13 14.72 -8.60 -3.30
N TYR A 14 13.52 -8.04 -3.50
CA TYR A 14 12.24 -8.72 -3.28
C TYR A 14 12.01 -9.91 -4.23
N ARG A 15 12.87 -10.09 -5.24
CA ARG A 15 12.70 -11.05 -6.34
C ARG A 15 11.39 -10.80 -7.10
N LEU A 16 11.06 -9.53 -7.28
CA LEU A 16 9.88 -9.06 -8.03
C LEU A 16 10.32 -8.34 -9.30
N SER A 17 9.49 -8.44 -10.33
CA SER A 17 9.77 -7.80 -11.61
C SER A 17 9.62 -6.28 -11.53
N SER A 18 10.23 -5.56 -12.47
CA SER A 18 9.97 -4.12 -12.62
C SER A 18 8.53 -3.82 -13.02
N GLY A 19 7.82 -4.76 -13.65
CA GLY A 19 6.39 -4.63 -13.94
C GLY A 19 5.56 -4.61 -12.66
N THR A 20 5.85 -5.52 -11.72
CA THR A 20 5.19 -5.55 -10.41
C THR A 20 5.40 -4.25 -9.64
N ARG A 21 6.60 -3.65 -9.73
CA ARG A 21 6.90 -2.34 -9.12
C ARG A 21 6.02 -1.21 -9.65
N ILE A 22 5.85 -1.16 -10.96
CA ILE A 22 5.00 -0.15 -11.60
C ILE A 22 3.54 -0.40 -11.24
N PHE A 23 3.10 -1.66 -11.28
CA PHE A 23 1.74 -2.06 -10.94
C PHE A 23 1.37 -1.68 -9.49
N THR A 24 2.19 -2.03 -8.49
CA THR A 24 1.89 -1.68 -7.09
C THR A 24 1.87 -0.17 -6.90
N GLY A 25 2.80 0.57 -7.50
CA GLY A 25 2.79 2.04 -7.43
C GLY A 25 1.55 2.67 -8.08
N MET A 26 1.06 2.10 -9.19
CA MET A 26 -0.20 2.53 -9.80
C MET A 26 -1.40 2.25 -8.89
N VAL A 27 -1.45 1.07 -8.28
CA VAL A 27 -2.51 0.71 -7.32
C VAL A 27 -2.50 1.66 -6.12
N GLU A 28 -1.33 2.01 -5.60
CA GLU A 28 -1.20 2.98 -4.50
C GLU A 28 -1.73 4.36 -4.88
N ILE A 29 -1.38 4.86 -6.07
CA ILE A 29 -1.87 6.16 -6.57
C ILE A 29 -3.38 6.13 -6.78
N ILE A 30 -3.91 5.08 -7.42
CA ILE A 30 -5.35 4.92 -7.63
C ILE A 30 -6.08 4.87 -6.29
N SER A 31 -5.58 4.09 -5.34
CA SER A 31 -6.14 4.01 -3.99
C SER A 31 -6.16 5.38 -3.31
N ALA A 32 -5.06 6.13 -3.40
CA ALA A 32 -4.96 7.47 -2.82
C ALA A 32 -5.99 8.43 -3.44
N VAL A 33 -6.15 8.42 -4.77
CA VAL A 33 -7.16 9.24 -5.46
C VAL A 33 -8.58 8.86 -5.00
N ILE A 34 -8.87 7.56 -4.91
CA ILE A 34 -10.18 7.07 -4.46
C ILE A 34 -10.44 7.50 -3.00
N ILE A 35 -9.45 7.38 -2.10
CA ILE A 35 -9.58 7.84 -0.71
C ILE A 35 -9.81 9.35 -0.64
N ILE A 36 -9.12 10.15 -1.47
CA ILE A 36 -9.31 11.60 -1.54
C ILE A 36 -10.74 11.92 -1.97
N VAL A 37 -11.26 11.28 -3.02
CA VAL A 37 -12.67 11.42 -3.43
C VAL A 37 -13.62 11.00 -2.30
N GLY A 38 -13.23 9.99 -1.54
CA GLY A 38 -13.91 9.50 -0.35
C GLY A 38 -14.14 10.54 0.76
N ILE A 39 -13.41 11.66 0.76
CA ILE A 39 -13.63 12.77 1.70
C ILE A 39 -14.98 13.47 1.43
N TRP A 40 -15.44 13.47 0.17
CA TRP A 40 -16.72 14.08 -0.22
C TRP A 40 -17.80 13.05 -0.54
N VAL A 41 -17.39 11.81 -0.84
CA VAL A 41 -18.31 10.74 -1.23
C VAL A 41 -17.95 9.46 -0.48
N ASP A 42 -18.54 9.31 0.70
CA ASP A 42 -18.15 8.35 1.75
C ASP A 42 -17.88 6.90 1.27
N PRO A 43 -18.69 6.28 0.36
CA PRO A 43 -18.41 4.93 -0.14
C PRO A 43 -17.02 4.75 -0.75
N TYR A 44 -16.47 5.80 -1.37
CA TYR A 44 -15.16 5.72 -1.99
C TYR A 44 -14.04 5.64 -0.95
N ALA A 45 -14.20 6.22 0.24
CA ALA A 45 -13.20 6.07 1.30
C ALA A 45 -13.04 4.61 1.72
N LEU A 46 -14.16 3.86 1.81
CA LEU A 46 -14.14 2.43 2.09
C LEU A 46 -13.45 1.64 0.97
N VAL A 47 -13.83 1.87 -0.30
CA VAL A 47 -13.26 1.16 -1.45
C VAL A 47 -11.75 1.42 -1.57
N GLY A 48 -11.32 2.68 -1.48
CA GLY A 48 -9.91 3.03 -1.55
C GLY A 48 -9.11 2.53 -0.34
N GLY A 49 -9.72 2.56 0.85
CA GLY A 49 -9.17 1.98 2.07
C GLY A 49 -8.89 0.48 1.94
N ILE A 50 -9.83 -0.29 1.40
CA ILE A 50 -9.64 -1.73 1.15
C ILE A 50 -8.51 -1.96 0.14
N LEU A 51 -8.48 -1.21 -0.96
CA LEU A 51 -7.47 -1.38 -2.00
C LEU A 51 -6.05 -1.12 -1.48
N ILE A 52 -5.85 -0.04 -0.71
CA ILE A 52 -4.55 0.24 -0.10
C ILE A 52 -4.21 -0.77 1.01
N ALA A 53 -5.18 -1.20 1.83
CA ALA A 53 -4.96 -2.18 2.88
C ALA A 53 -4.44 -3.51 2.31
N VAL A 54 -5.06 -4.03 1.25
CA VAL A 54 -4.61 -5.26 0.57
C VAL A 54 -3.18 -5.09 0.04
N THR A 55 -2.88 -3.94 -0.56
CA THR A 55 -1.53 -3.65 -1.08
C THR A 55 -0.49 -3.60 0.04
N MET A 56 -0.82 -2.99 1.18
CA MET A 56 0.08 -2.92 2.34
C MET A 56 0.29 -4.28 3.01
N VAL A 57 -0.74 -5.14 3.09
CA VAL A 57 -0.58 -6.52 3.58
C VAL A 57 0.44 -7.27 2.73
N VAL A 58 0.33 -7.18 1.40
CA VAL A 58 1.29 -7.80 0.49
C VAL A 58 2.70 -7.25 0.71
N ALA A 59 2.85 -5.92 0.86
CA ALA A 59 4.13 -5.30 1.12
C ALA A 59 4.76 -5.75 2.45
N VAL A 60 3.98 -5.83 3.53
CA VAL A 60 4.43 -6.34 4.84
C VAL A 60 4.87 -7.80 4.73
N LEU A 61 4.11 -8.65 4.03
CA LEU A 61 4.47 -10.05 3.80
C LEU A 61 5.76 -10.19 2.97
N ILE A 62 5.96 -9.32 1.98
CA ILE A 62 7.21 -9.30 1.21
C ILE A 62 8.39 -9.01 2.15
N HIS A 63 8.32 -7.94 2.93
CA HIS A 63 9.40 -7.60 3.85
C HIS A 63 9.66 -8.71 4.88
N LEU A 64 8.64 -9.17 5.59
CA LEU A 64 8.82 -10.07 6.73
C LEU A 64 9.02 -11.54 6.34
N VAL A 65 8.31 -12.02 5.31
CA VAL A 65 8.29 -13.46 4.97
C VAL A 65 9.15 -13.77 3.75
N ARG A 66 9.05 -12.96 2.68
CA ARG A 66 9.76 -13.23 1.41
C ARG A 66 11.25 -12.92 1.50
N VAL A 67 11.61 -11.76 2.05
CA VAL A 67 13.01 -11.32 2.16
C VAL A 67 13.57 -11.33 3.58
N ASN A 68 12.73 -11.59 4.59
CA ASN A 68 13.13 -11.64 6.01
C ASN A 68 13.89 -10.38 6.44
N ASP A 69 13.42 -9.22 6.00
CA ASP A 69 13.95 -7.93 6.41
C ASP A 69 13.68 -7.71 7.92
N PRO A 70 14.53 -6.93 8.63
CA PRO A 70 14.20 -6.45 9.97
C PRO A 70 12.86 -5.71 9.96
N ALA A 71 12.04 -5.90 11.01
CA ALA A 71 10.70 -5.32 11.08
C ALA A 71 10.66 -3.79 10.87
N ALA A 72 11.74 -3.09 11.25
CA ALA A 72 11.91 -1.66 11.00
C ALA A 72 11.82 -1.27 9.50
N LYS A 73 12.20 -2.16 8.57
CA LYS A 73 12.06 -1.91 7.13
C LYS A 73 10.62 -2.07 6.62
N ALA A 74 9.79 -2.83 7.33
CA ALA A 74 8.36 -2.94 7.06
C ALA A 74 7.53 -1.85 7.76
N MET A 75 8.17 -0.89 8.44
CA MET A 75 7.49 0.11 9.25
C MET A 75 6.51 0.97 8.43
N MET A 76 6.93 1.45 7.26
CA MET A 76 6.08 2.31 6.42
C MET A 76 4.80 1.59 5.94
N PRO A 77 4.88 0.41 5.28
CA PRO A 77 3.66 -0.27 4.87
C PRO A 77 2.80 -0.72 6.06
N PHE A 78 3.40 -1.00 7.21
CA PHE A 78 2.66 -1.34 8.42
C PHE A 78 1.85 -0.15 8.96
N ILE A 79 2.43 1.05 9.02
CA ILE A 79 1.71 2.27 9.43
C ILE A 79 0.55 2.56 8.46
N LEU A 80 0.79 2.47 7.15
CA LEU A 80 -0.24 2.68 6.14
C LEU A 80 -1.36 1.64 6.24
N LEU A 81 -1.04 0.39 6.58
CA LEU A 81 -2.03 -0.64 6.84
C LEU A 81 -2.94 -0.26 8.02
N ILE A 82 -2.37 0.22 9.13
CA ILE A 82 -3.17 0.66 10.29
C ILE A 82 -4.08 1.82 9.90
N LEU A 83 -3.55 2.83 9.20
CA LEU A 83 -4.35 3.97 8.74
C LEU A 83 -5.48 3.53 7.80
N ALA A 84 -5.20 2.60 6.88
CA ALA A 84 -6.20 2.05 5.99
C ALA A 84 -7.32 1.32 6.75
N LEU A 85 -6.97 0.52 7.76
CA LEU A 85 -7.95 -0.15 8.62
C LEU A 85 -8.81 0.83 9.42
N VAL A 86 -8.24 1.94 9.88
CA VAL A 86 -9.00 3.03 10.51
C VAL A 86 -10.00 3.64 9.52
N VAL A 87 -9.56 3.96 8.30
CA VAL A 87 -10.45 4.51 7.25
C VAL A 87 -11.58 3.52 6.93
N ILE A 88 -11.28 2.24 6.76
CA ILE A 88 -12.27 1.18 6.52
C ILE A 88 -13.28 1.11 7.67
N SER A 89 -12.80 1.11 8.91
CA SER A 89 -13.65 1.04 10.11
C SER A 89 -14.60 2.22 10.20
N LEU A 90 -14.10 3.45 9.95
CA LEU A 90 -14.91 4.66 9.99
C LEU A 90 -15.98 4.71 8.88
N ASN A 91 -15.72 4.07 7.73
CA ASN A 91 -16.59 4.13 6.55
C ASN A 91 -17.35 2.82 6.28
N TRP A 92 -17.39 1.90 7.25
CA TRP A 92 -17.94 0.55 7.04
C TRP A 92 -19.44 0.54 6.66
N ASN A 93 -20.21 1.50 7.18
CA ASN A 93 -21.66 1.59 6.99
C ASN A 93 -22.07 2.55 5.86
N THR A 94 -21.16 2.86 4.94
CA THR A 94 -21.40 3.84 3.86
C THR A 94 -21.99 3.20 2.60
N LEU A 95 -22.01 1.87 2.53
CA LEU A 95 -22.62 1.08 1.46
C LEU A 95 -24.09 0.72 1.75
#